data_AF-A0A178CXR3-F1
#
_entry.id   AF-A0A178CXR3-F1
#
_cell.length_a   1.000
_cell.length_b   1.000
_cell.length_c   1.000
_cell.angle_alpha   90.00
_cell.angle_beta   90.00
_cell.angle_gamma   90.00
#
_symmetry.space_group_name_H-M   'P 1'
#
loop_
_entity.id
_entity.type
_entity.pdbx_description
1 polymer ?
#
loop_
_entity_poly.entity_id
_entity_poly.type
_entity_poly.pdbx_seq_one_letter_code
_entity_poly.pdbx_strand_id
1 'polypeptide(L)'
;MYFISLLSVLITASLLATASATPVVRKSLNPNFLRTRSPLSNAAFSEDWPTNVVMVGGSQTYGFWVPTDGTWYELGNIECLGLPAYAIGDCNDVTIDQIGVVAGYGPCSFVGNNGYSSTLDGDAGDGYYTVGPPQNIMAAACGPSS
;
A
#
# COMPACT_ATOMS: atom_id res chain seq x y z
N MET A 1 -30.07 37.93 -38.90
CA MET A 1 -30.29 37.31 -37.58
C MET A 1 -30.70 35.82 -37.65
N TYR A 2 -30.36 35.08 -38.71
CA TYR A 2 -30.62 33.62 -38.81
C TYR A 2 -29.35 32.75 -38.73
N PHE A 3 -28.19 33.31 -39.13
CA PHE A 3 -26.91 32.59 -39.13
C PHE A 3 -26.36 32.30 -37.72
N ILE A 4 -26.65 33.17 -36.74
CA ILE A 4 -26.14 33.02 -35.37
C ILE A 4 -26.85 31.85 -34.66
N SER A 5 -28.14 31.63 -34.94
CA SER A 5 -28.93 30.55 -34.33
C SER A 5 -28.58 29.16 -34.84
N LEU A 6 -28.06 29.04 -36.07
CA LEU A 6 -27.60 27.76 -36.64
C LEU A 6 -26.26 27.33 -36.04
N LEU A 7 -25.39 28.28 -35.71
CA LEU A 7 -24.07 28.00 -35.13
C LEU A 7 -24.17 27.46 -33.70
N SER A 8 -25.11 27.97 -32.90
CA SER A 8 -25.35 27.51 -31.52
C SER A 8 -26.00 26.12 -31.43
N VAL A 9 -26.72 25.67 -32.47
CA VAL A 9 -27.25 24.30 -32.56
C VAL A 9 -26.14 23.30 -32.91
N LEU A 10 -25.16 23.69 -33.73
CA LEU A 10 -24.02 22.83 -34.08
C LEU A 10 -23.06 22.63 -32.90
N ILE A 11 -22.82 23.67 -32.09
CA ILE A 11 -21.92 23.59 -30.93
C ILE A 11 -22.51 22.71 -29.81
N THR A 12 -23.83 22.76 -29.60
CA THR A 12 -24.51 21.90 -28.62
C THR A 12 -24.57 20.44 -29.08
N ALA A 13 -24.67 20.18 -30.39
CA ALA A 13 -24.61 18.82 -30.93
C ALA A 13 -23.21 18.17 -30.78
N SER A 14 -22.12 18.94 -30.87
CA SER A 14 -20.76 18.42 -30.69
C SER A 14 -20.39 18.07 -29.24
N LEU A 15 -21.10 18.61 -28.25
CA LEU A 15 -20.85 18.33 -26.82
C LEU A 15 -21.57 17.07 -26.31
N LEU A 16 -22.49 16.50 -27.11
CA LEU A 16 -23.17 15.23 -26.82
C LEU A 16 -22.44 14.02 -27.42
N ALA A 17 -21.14 14.16 -27.73
CA ALA A 17 -20.29 13.00 -27.97
C ALA A 17 -20.08 12.28 -26.63
N THR A 18 -20.97 11.35 -26.35
CA THR A 18 -20.93 10.45 -25.21
C THR A 18 -19.56 9.80 -25.13
N ALA A 19 -18.81 10.13 -24.09
CA ALA A 19 -17.66 9.34 -23.68
C ALA A 19 -18.19 7.95 -23.31
N SER A 20 -18.13 7.01 -24.26
CA SER A 20 -18.33 5.59 -24.00
C SER A 20 -17.16 5.15 -23.14
N ALA A 21 -17.30 5.30 -21.82
CA ALA A 21 -16.47 4.60 -20.87
C ALA A 21 -16.82 3.11 -21.03
N THR A 22 -16.08 2.42 -21.90
CA THR A 22 -16.13 0.96 -21.93
C THR A 22 -15.86 0.50 -20.50
N PRO A 23 -16.77 -0.27 -19.87
CA PRO A 23 -16.50 -0.77 -18.54
C PRO A 23 -15.20 -1.55 -18.61
N VAL A 24 -14.24 -1.19 -17.75
CA VAL A 24 -13.01 -1.97 -17.59
C VAL A 24 -13.45 -3.33 -17.07
N VAL A 25 -13.64 -4.28 -17.98
CA VAL A 25 -13.84 -5.68 -17.63
C VAL A 25 -12.52 -6.13 -17.03
N ARG A 26 -12.40 -6.06 -15.70
CA ARG A 26 -11.28 -6.66 -14.99
C ARG A 26 -11.27 -8.12 -15.39
N LYS A 27 -10.24 -8.52 -16.13
CA LYS A 27 -10.01 -9.92 -16.46
C LYS A 27 -10.04 -10.68 -15.15
N SER A 28 -11.03 -11.58 -15.00
CA SER A 28 -11.16 -12.43 -13.83
C SER A 28 -9.80 -13.04 -13.52
N LEU A 29 -9.31 -12.85 -12.30
CA LEU A 29 -8.04 -13.39 -11.84
C LEU A 29 -8.10 -14.90 -12.04
N ASN A 30 -7.26 -15.43 -12.92
CA ASN A 30 -7.20 -16.87 -13.09
C ASN A 30 -6.63 -17.48 -11.80
N PRO A 31 -7.42 -18.26 -11.04
CA PRO A 31 -6.97 -18.78 -9.75
C PRO A 31 -5.75 -19.69 -9.87
N ASN A 32 -5.53 -20.30 -11.05
CA ASN A 32 -4.37 -21.13 -11.33
C ASN A 32 -3.07 -20.34 -11.59
N PHE A 33 -3.16 -19.01 -11.75
CA PHE A 33 -2.01 -18.10 -11.86
C PHE A 33 -1.78 -17.28 -10.59
N LEU A 34 -2.60 -17.49 -9.55
CA LEU A 34 -2.29 -17.00 -8.22
C LEU A 34 -1.10 -17.83 -7.72
N ARG A 35 0.12 -17.35 -7.95
CA ARG A 35 1.27 -17.82 -7.17
C ARG A 35 0.90 -17.58 -5.72
N THR A 36 0.82 -18.64 -4.93
CA THR A 36 0.85 -18.54 -3.48
C THR A 36 2.07 -17.68 -3.16
N ARG A 37 1.85 -16.45 -2.69
CA ARG A 37 2.96 -15.60 -2.24
C ARG A 37 3.68 -16.42 -1.17
N SER A 38 5.01 -16.45 -1.21
CA SER A 38 5.76 -17.07 -0.12
C SER A 38 5.22 -16.53 1.20
N PRO A 39 4.97 -17.39 2.20
CA PRO A 39 4.30 -16.94 3.41
C PRO A 39 5.12 -15.82 4.03
N LEU A 40 4.47 -14.69 4.25
CA LEU A 40 5.09 -13.59 4.97
C LEU A 40 5.42 -14.08 6.40
N SER A 41 6.66 -13.89 6.81
CA SER A 41 7.16 -14.28 8.13
C SER A 41 8.18 -13.26 8.61
N ASN A 42 8.26 -13.08 9.93
CA ASN A 42 9.32 -12.32 10.59
C ASN A 42 10.53 -13.17 11.00
N ALA A 43 10.65 -14.43 10.53
CA ALA A 43 11.72 -15.34 10.96
C ALA A 43 13.14 -14.78 10.75
N ALA A 44 13.34 -13.95 9.71
CA ALA A 44 14.63 -13.29 9.46
C ALA A 44 14.98 -12.21 10.51
N PHE A 45 13.99 -11.76 11.29
CA PHE A 45 14.12 -10.70 12.29
C PHE A 45 13.93 -11.22 13.73
N SER A 46 13.20 -12.32 13.94
CA SER A 46 12.64 -12.71 15.25
C SER A 46 13.64 -12.95 16.37
N GLU A 47 14.92 -13.17 16.06
CA GLU A 47 15.97 -13.35 17.07
C GLU A 47 16.59 -12.02 17.54
N ASP A 48 16.64 -11.02 16.66
CA ASP A 48 17.40 -9.78 16.89
C ASP A 48 16.52 -8.51 16.93
N TRP A 49 15.32 -8.55 16.34
CA TRP A 49 14.50 -7.37 16.11
C TRP A 49 12.98 -7.63 16.19
N PRO A 50 12.24 -6.97 17.10
CA PRO A 50 10.79 -7.14 17.19
C PRO A 50 10.12 -6.67 15.90
N THR A 51 9.31 -7.53 15.30
CA THR A 51 8.76 -7.28 13.96
C THR A 51 7.33 -7.79 13.86
N ASN A 52 6.39 -6.88 13.63
CA ASN A 52 5.03 -7.19 13.19
C ASN A 52 4.69 -6.67 11.79
N VAL A 53 5.47 -5.71 11.29
CA VAL A 53 5.36 -5.19 9.93
C VAL A 53 6.69 -5.40 9.22
N VAL A 54 6.61 -5.89 7.99
CA VAL A 54 7.76 -6.03 7.09
C VAL A 54 7.51 -5.21 5.83
N MET A 55 8.41 -4.29 5.53
CA MET A 55 8.38 -3.48 4.31
C MET A 55 9.45 -3.94 3.33
N VAL A 56 9.21 -3.77 2.04
CA VAL A 56 10.19 -4.01 0.99
C VAL A 56 10.42 -2.71 0.24
N GLY A 57 11.70 -2.35 0.11
CA GLY A 57 12.17 -1.23 -0.69
C GLY A 57 13.36 -1.66 -1.52
N GLY A 58 13.15 -1.80 -2.84
CA GLY A 58 14.21 -2.20 -3.76
C GLY A 58 14.69 -3.63 -3.50
N SER A 59 15.93 -3.79 -3.00
CA SER A 59 16.52 -5.10 -2.69
C SER A 59 16.57 -5.42 -1.19
N GLN A 60 16.03 -4.53 -0.35
CA GLN A 60 16.05 -4.68 1.10
C GLN A 60 14.67 -4.93 1.68
N THR A 61 14.65 -5.68 2.78
CA THR A 61 13.48 -5.89 3.62
C THR A 61 13.69 -5.21 4.96
N TYR A 62 12.71 -4.45 5.42
CA TYR A 62 12.76 -3.68 6.64
C TYR A 62 11.75 -4.22 7.65
N GLY A 63 12.22 -4.68 8.81
CA GLY A 63 11.38 -5.17 9.90
C GLY A 63 11.27 -4.13 11.00
N PHE A 64 10.07 -3.93 11.54
CA PHE A 64 9.83 -3.05 12.68
C PHE A 64 8.54 -3.42 13.42
N TRP A 65 8.38 -2.80 14.59
CA TRP A 65 7.24 -2.99 15.46
C TRP A 65 6.38 -1.73 15.57
N VAL A 66 5.10 -1.84 15.25
CA VAL A 66 4.07 -0.83 15.55
C VAL A 66 3.24 -1.30 16.74
N PRO A 67 3.05 -0.51 17.81
CA PRO A 67 2.17 -0.87 18.90
C PRO A 67 0.74 -1.19 18.42
N THR A 68 0.15 -2.25 19.00
CA THR A 68 -1.14 -2.82 18.55
C THR A 68 -2.34 -2.25 19.30
N ASP A 69 -2.28 -0.97 19.69
CA ASP A 69 -3.28 -0.28 20.51
C ASP A 69 -4.28 0.56 19.70
N GLY A 70 -4.21 0.49 18.36
CA GLY A 70 -5.04 1.26 17.44
C GLY A 70 -4.59 2.71 17.24
N THR A 71 -3.54 3.17 17.95
CA THR A 71 -3.04 4.54 17.85
C THR A 71 -2.20 4.71 16.59
N TRP A 72 -2.25 5.89 15.98
CA TRP A 72 -1.36 6.27 14.89
C TRP A 72 0.02 6.65 15.41
N TYR A 73 1.04 6.02 14.84
CA TYR A 73 2.44 6.29 15.11
C TYR A 73 3.13 6.80 13.86
N GLU A 74 3.83 7.92 14.00
CA GLU A 74 4.74 8.43 12.97
C GLU A 74 5.94 7.49 12.86
N LEU A 75 6.15 6.92 11.67
CA LEU A 75 7.23 5.99 11.38
C LEU A 75 8.61 6.67 11.38
N GLY A 76 8.65 8.00 11.34
CA GLY A 76 9.90 8.75 11.58
C GLY A 76 10.37 8.72 13.04
N ASN A 77 9.57 8.19 13.97
CA ASN A 77 9.97 7.97 15.36
C ASN A 77 10.15 6.48 15.67
N ILE A 78 10.12 5.60 14.66
CA ILE A 78 10.29 4.16 14.81
C ILE A 78 11.50 3.73 13.98
N GLU A 79 12.41 2.99 14.61
CA GLU A 79 13.56 2.42 13.93
C GLU A 79 13.18 1.12 13.20
N CYS A 80 13.71 0.99 11.98
CA CYS A 80 13.60 -0.19 11.12
C CYS A 80 14.96 -0.88 10.99
N LEU A 81 14.97 -2.21 11.09
CA LEU A 81 16.14 -3.01 10.71
C LEU A 81 16.01 -3.45 9.25
N GLY A 82 16.94 -2.98 8.41
CA GLY A 82 17.08 -3.37 7.01
C GLY A 82 18.01 -4.57 6.82
N LEU A 83 17.52 -5.62 6.17
CA LEU A 83 18.27 -6.80 5.77
C LEU A 83 18.39 -6.89 4.24
N PRO A 84 19.47 -7.50 3.69
CA PRO A 84 20.57 -8.17 4.39
C PRO A 84 21.71 -7.24 4.83
N ALA A 85 21.63 -5.92 4.58
CA ALA A 85 22.71 -5.00 4.91
C ALA A 85 22.93 -4.79 6.41
N TYR A 86 21.96 -5.19 7.25
CA TYR A 86 21.97 -5.01 8.69
C TYR A 86 22.11 -3.53 9.08
N ALA A 87 21.25 -2.69 8.50
CA ALA A 87 21.25 -1.25 8.69
C ALA A 87 20.04 -0.81 9.53
N ILE A 88 20.26 0.07 10.51
CA ILE A 88 19.19 0.63 11.35
C ILE A 88 19.00 2.11 10.98
N GLY A 89 17.75 2.54 10.87
CA GLY A 89 17.37 3.92 10.63
C GLY A 89 15.85 4.12 10.72
N ASP A 90 15.40 5.35 10.53
CA ASP A 90 13.98 5.70 10.65
C ASP A 90 13.16 5.02 9.55
N CYS A 91 12.02 4.44 9.93
CA CYS A 91 11.19 3.65 9.02
C CYS A 91 10.57 4.46 7.86
N ASN A 92 10.49 5.77 7.99
CA ASN A 92 9.93 6.65 6.96
C ASN A 92 10.98 7.15 5.93
N ASP A 93 12.28 6.92 6.13
CA ASP A 93 13.32 7.40 5.22
C ASP A 93 13.44 6.57 3.93
N VAL A 94 12.88 5.36 3.94
CA VAL A 94 12.98 4.40 2.86
C VAL A 94 11.77 4.46 1.92
N THR A 95 12.04 4.41 0.62
CA THR A 95 10.98 4.26 -0.39
C THR A 95 10.51 2.81 -0.43
N ILE A 96 9.22 2.60 -0.17
CA ILE A 96 8.60 1.29 -0.02
C ILE A 96 7.74 0.99 -1.24
N ASP A 97 7.91 -0.20 -1.82
CA ASP A 97 7.07 -0.73 -2.89
C ASP A 97 6.13 -1.84 -2.40
N GLN A 98 6.38 -2.44 -1.24
CA GLN A 98 5.52 -3.45 -0.65
C GLN A 98 5.49 -3.43 0.88
N ILE A 99 4.33 -3.76 1.47
CA ILE A 99 4.13 -3.87 2.92
C ILE A 99 3.49 -5.21 3.23
N GLY A 100 3.94 -5.87 4.28
CA GLY A 100 3.32 -7.07 4.82
C GLY A 100 3.13 -6.94 6.33
N VAL A 101 2.04 -7.50 6.85
CA VAL A 101 1.77 -7.60 8.29
C VAL A 101 1.78 -9.08 8.69
N VAL A 102 2.53 -9.41 9.73
CA VAL A 102 2.76 -10.79 10.18
C VAL A 102 1.59 -11.27 11.07
N ALA A 103 1.22 -12.55 10.98
CA ALA A 103 0.10 -13.15 11.73
C ALA A 103 0.01 -12.70 13.18
N GLY A 104 -1.21 -12.32 13.59
CA GLY A 104 -1.55 -12.04 14.98
C GLY A 104 -1.25 -10.62 15.44
N TYR A 105 -0.80 -9.75 14.53
CA TYR A 105 -0.46 -8.37 14.84
C TYR A 105 -1.19 -7.32 13.98
N GLY A 106 -2.12 -7.77 13.12
CA GLY A 106 -3.03 -6.91 12.37
C GLY A 106 -4.43 -6.80 13.01
N PRO A 107 -5.35 -6.01 12.40
CA PRO A 107 -5.13 -5.24 11.18
C PRO A 107 -4.19 -4.06 11.41
N CYS A 108 -3.44 -3.66 10.37
CA CYS A 108 -2.63 -2.45 10.39
C CYS A 108 -3.01 -1.52 9.24
N SER A 109 -3.21 -0.24 9.56
CA SER A 109 -3.43 0.83 8.59
C SER A 109 -2.13 1.61 8.36
N PHE A 110 -1.91 2.04 7.12
CA PHE A 110 -0.71 2.75 6.69
C PHE A 110 -1.09 3.99 5.88
N VAL A 111 -0.28 5.04 5.99
CA VAL A 111 -0.36 6.23 5.14
C VAL A 111 1.02 6.59 4.58
N GLY A 112 1.08 6.87 3.27
CA GLY A 112 2.29 7.28 2.58
C GLY A 112 2.27 8.74 2.15
N ASN A 113 3.44 9.30 1.82
CA ASN A 113 3.60 10.71 1.46
C ASN A 113 3.04 11.09 0.08
N ASN A 114 2.82 10.12 -0.81
CA ASN A 114 2.26 10.30 -2.16
C ASN A 114 0.80 9.80 -2.24
N GLY A 115 0.07 9.84 -1.13
CA GLY A 115 -1.37 9.54 -1.08
C GLY A 115 -1.72 8.06 -0.99
N TYR A 116 -0.75 7.17 -0.75
CA TYR A 116 -1.06 5.79 -0.40
C TYR A 116 -1.78 5.73 0.95
N SER A 117 -2.87 4.97 1.01
CA SER A 117 -3.51 4.59 2.26
C SER A 117 -4.14 3.21 2.10
N SER A 118 -3.87 2.32 3.05
CA SER A 118 -4.41 0.96 3.02
C SER A 118 -4.48 0.38 4.44
N THR A 119 -5.44 -0.52 4.65
CA THR A 119 -5.54 -1.35 5.85
C THR A 119 -5.31 -2.79 5.44
N LEU A 120 -4.39 -3.46 6.13
CA LEU A 120 -3.98 -4.84 5.88
C LEU A 120 -4.37 -5.69 7.09
N ASP A 121 -5.15 -6.75 6.87
CA ASP A 121 -5.70 -7.56 7.96
C ASP A 121 -4.62 -8.34 8.74
N GLY A 122 -3.51 -8.68 8.08
CA GLY A 122 -2.29 -9.18 8.72
C GLY A 122 -2.32 -10.65 9.08
N ASP A 123 -2.91 -11.49 8.23
CA ASP A 123 -2.84 -12.94 8.38
C ASP A 123 -1.52 -13.49 7.81
N ALA A 124 -0.89 -14.44 8.52
CA ALA A 124 0.29 -15.13 7.97
C ALA A 124 -0.11 -15.92 6.74
N GLY A 125 0.70 -15.79 5.69
CA GLY A 125 0.42 -16.41 4.39
C GLY A 125 -0.18 -15.47 3.35
N ASP A 126 -0.68 -14.29 3.76
CA ASP A 126 -1.22 -13.29 2.83
C ASP A 126 -0.15 -12.68 1.92
N GLY A 127 1.11 -12.75 2.37
CA GLY A 127 2.25 -12.23 1.63
C GLY A 127 2.32 -10.70 1.73
N TYR A 128 3.00 -10.11 0.76
CA TYR A 128 3.14 -8.65 0.67
C TYR A 128 1.97 -8.02 -0.09
N TYR A 129 1.69 -6.75 0.20
CA TYR A 129 0.73 -5.89 -0.50
C TYR A 129 1.48 -4.75 -1.18
N THR A 130 1.11 -4.42 -2.41
CA THR A 130 1.83 -3.42 -3.21
C THR A 130 1.48 -1.99 -2.76
N VAL A 131 2.51 -1.15 -2.67
CA VAL A 131 2.43 0.29 -2.47
C VAL A 131 2.60 0.96 -3.84
N GLY A 132 1.54 1.58 -4.35
CA GLY A 132 1.52 2.20 -5.68
C GLY A 132 1.15 3.68 -5.61
N PRO A 133 1.99 4.60 -6.13
CA PRO A 133 3.40 4.40 -6.54
C PRO A 133 4.32 4.10 -5.34
N PRO A 134 5.52 3.53 -5.56
CA PRO A 134 6.52 3.39 -4.50
C PRO A 134 6.79 4.73 -3.82
N GLN A 135 6.75 4.74 -2.49
CA GLN A 135 6.78 5.98 -1.71
C GLN A 135 7.18 5.70 -0.26
N ASN A 136 7.49 6.76 0.48
CA ASN A 136 7.78 6.63 1.90
C ASN A 136 6.48 6.43 2.68
N ILE A 137 6.50 5.55 3.68
CA ILE A 137 5.36 5.34 4.58
C ILE A 137 5.57 6.21 5.81
N MET A 138 4.62 7.11 6.06
CA MET A 138 4.73 8.18 7.06
C MET A 138 4.25 7.73 8.42
N ALA A 139 3.10 7.05 8.48
CA ALA A 139 2.51 6.62 9.73
C ALA A 139 1.82 5.27 9.57
N ALA A 140 1.69 4.56 10.70
CA ALA A 140 0.95 3.32 10.80
C ALA A 140 0.16 3.23 12.11
N ALA A 141 -0.93 2.47 12.09
CA ALA A 141 -1.70 2.12 13.27
C ALA A 141 -2.03 0.62 13.20
N CYS A 142 -1.70 -0.15 14.22
CA CYS A 142 -2.03 -1.58 14.29
C CYS A 142 -3.00 -1.85 15.44
N GLY A 143 -3.90 -2.82 15.26
CA GLY A 143 -4.94 -3.17 16.24
C GLY A 143 -6.32 -2.63 15.86
N PRO A 144 -7.35 -2.90 16.70
CA PRO A 144 -8.71 -2.47 16.42
C PRO A 144 -8.78 -0.95 16.33
N SER A 145 -9.34 -0.44 15.22
CA SER A 145 -9.62 0.98 15.06
C SER A 145 -10.60 1.44 16.14
N SER A 146 -10.15 2.31 17.04
CA SER A 146 -10.98 2.95 18.08
C SER A 146 -12.01 3.91 17.49
#